data_AF-A0A4D4L508-F1
#
_entry.id   AF-A0A4D4L508-F1
#
_cell.length_a   1.000
_cell.length_b   1.000
_cell.length_c   1.000
_cell.angle_alpha   90.00
_cell.angle_beta   90.00
_cell.angle_gamma   90.00
#
_symmetry.space_group_name_H-M   'P 1'
#
loop_
_entity.id
_entity.type
_entity.pdbx_description
1 polymer ?
#
loop_
_entity_poly.entity_id
_entity_poly.type
_entity_poly.pdbx_seq_one_letter_code
_entity_poly.pdbx_strand_id
1 'polypeptide(L)'
;MADEKRLSRWSRRVLGPREVRQVARSLGRLGPDGQGPLSVHDVALLDELNTLLGTPARPAASREADPLDQLTGLEELTTYADRVSPRRGRAERAERERTDYAHVIVDEAQDLTPMQWRMIGRRGRHATWTVVGDPAQSSWSDPDEAGRARDEALGNRPRRRFTLTVNYRNPAEIAELATKVLTLAMPGTPPPRRSAPRAWHRASYRARTAASARPRAARRSGCWTRWTAPSASSSR
;
A
#
# COMPACT_ATOMS: atom_id res chain seq x y z
N MET A 1 -7.99 11.82 -20.36
CA MET A 1 -6.97 10.82 -20.80
C MET A 1 -7.60 9.52 -21.34
N ALA A 2 -8.92 9.32 -21.21
CA ALA A 2 -9.61 8.14 -21.76
C ALA A 2 -9.81 8.15 -23.30
N ASP A 3 -9.59 9.28 -23.97
CA ASP A 3 -9.64 9.39 -25.43
C ASP A 3 -8.33 8.88 -26.07
N GLU A 4 -8.42 7.79 -26.82
CA GLU A 4 -7.29 7.16 -27.51
C GLU A 4 -6.52 8.10 -28.44
N LYS A 5 -7.23 8.97 -29.19
CA LYS A 5 -6.59 9.90 -30.14
C LYS A 5 -5.75 10.94 -29.41
N ARG A 6 -6.31 11.51 -28.33
CA ARG A 6 -5.58 12.45 -27.47
C ARG A 6 -4.41 11.76 -26.78
N LEU A 7 -4.62 10.57 -26.22
CA LEU A 7 -3.58 9.82 -25.51
C LEU A 7 -2.41 9.43 -26.43
N SER A 8 -2.69 8.97 -27.65
CA SER A 8 -1.67 8.68 -28.67
C SER A 8 -0.84 9.90 -29.03
N ARG A 9 -1.49 11.08 -29.15
CA ARG A 9 -0.79 12.34 -29.40
C ARG A 9 0.11 12.75 -28.22
N TRP A 10 -0.37 12.57 -27.00
CA TRP A 10 0.38 12.94 -25.78
C TRP A 10 1.51 11.98 -25.44
N SER A 11 1.36 10.68 -25.72
CA SER A 11 2.38 9.68 -25.41
C SER A 11 3.62 9.80 -26.28
N ARG A 12 3.59 10.58 -27.39
CA ARG A 12 4.75 10.87 -28.26
C ARG A 12 5.59 9.61 -28.59
N ARG A 13 4.93 8.50 -28.91
CA ARG A 13 5.53 7.16 -29.21
C ARG A 13 6.16 6.42 -28.04
N VAL A 14 6.01 6.89 -26.80
CA VAL A 14 6.36 6.12 -25.60
C VAL A 14 5.45 4.90 -25.45
N LEU A 15 4.19 5.03 -25.86
CA LEU A 15 3.22 3.93 -25.86
C LEU A 15 2.87 3.51 -27.29
N GLY A 16 2.91 2.21 -27.56
CA GLY A 16 2.45 1.60 -28.79
C GLY A 16 0.92 1.61 -28.90
N PRO A 17 0.36 1.36 -30.11
CA PRO A 17 -1.09 1.44 -30.32
C PRO A 17 -1.92 0.51 -29.43
N ARG A 18 -1.39 -0.67 -29.08
CA ARG A 18 -2.06 -1.62 -28.19
C ARG A 18 -2.11 -1.10 -26.74
N GLU A 19 -1.01 -0.53 -26.26
CA GLU A 19 -0.89 0.02 -24.90
C GLU A 19 -1.75 1.27 -24.75
N VAL A 20 -1.77 2.16 -25.75
CA VAL A 20 -2.67 3.32 -25.78
C VAL A 20 -4.13 2.88 -25.59
N ARG A 21 -4.57 1.84 -26.31
CA ARG A 21 -5.93 1.30 -26.16
C ARG A 21 -6.18 0.74 -24.75
N GLN A 22 -5.22 0.01 -24.19
CA GLN A 22 -5.34 -0.55 -22.85
C GLN A 22 -5.45 0.55 -21.77
N VAL A 23 -4.58 1.57 -21.85
CA VAL A 23 -4.58 2.69 -20.91
C VAL A 23 -5.85 3.53 -21.06
N ALA A 24 -6.25 3.87 -22.29
CA ALA A 24 -7.47 4.62 -22.56
C ALA A 24 -8.70 3.90 -22.02
N ARG A 25 -8.82 2.58 -22.26
CA ARG A 25 -9.91 1.76 -21.72
C ARG A 25 -9.90 1.71 -20.19
N SER A 26 -8.73 1.53 -19.58
CA SER A 26 -8.57 1.55 -18.13
C SER A 26 -9.09 2.88 -17.56
N LEU A 27 -8.62 4.00 -18.12
CA LEU A 27 -9.02 5.35 -17.69
C LEU A 27 -10.45 5.74 -18.07
N GLY A 28 -11.14 4.96 -18.90
CA GLY A 28 -12.55 5.16 -19.26
C GLY A 28 -13.51 5.08 -18.07
N ARG A 29 -13.06 4.56 -16.93
CA ARG A 29 -13.79 4.63 -15.65
C ARG A 29 -13.90 6.06 -15.09
N LEU A 30 -13.04 6.98 -15.52
CA LEU A 30 -13.04 8.38 -15.08
C LEU A 30 -13.84 9.23 -16.06
N GLY A 31 -14.61 10.18 -15.52
CA GLY A 31 -15.36 11.17 -16.27
C GLY A 31 -14.47 12.15 -17.05
N PRO A 32 -15.06 12.99 -17.91
CA PRO A 32 -14.33 13.98 -18.71
C PRO A 32 -13.53 15.00 -17.87
N ASP A 33 -14.02 15.28 -16.67
CA ASP A 33 -13.44 16.13 -15.62
C ASP A 33 -12.37 15.41 -14.78
N GLY A 34 -12.12 14.12 -15.05
CA GLY A 34 -11.18 13.29 -14.30
C GLY A 34 -11.75 12.73 -12.99
N GLN A 35 -13.03 12.95 -12.72
CA GLN A 35 -13.69 12.44 -11.51
C GLN A 35 -14.24 11.03 -11.75
N GLY A 36 -14.12 10.15 -10.75
CA GLY A 36 -14.63 8.79 -10.85
C GLY A 36 -13.99 7.83 -9.86
N PRO A 37 -14.32 6.54 -9.95
CA PRO A 37 -13.72 5.51 -9.10
C PRO A 37 -12.22 5.38 -9.42
N LEU A 38 -11.40 5.84 -8.48
CA LEU A 38 -9.95 5.61 -8.50
C LEU A 38 -9.64 4.19 -8.03
N SER A 39 -8.71 3.55 -8.72
CA SER A 39 -8.11 2.29 -8.31
C SER A 39 -6.95 2.54 -7.34
N VAL A 40 -6.57 1.51 -6.58
CA VAL A 40 -5.39 1.57 -5.69
C VAL A 40 -4.11 1.87 -6.47
N HIS A 41 -4.01 1.44 -7.73
CA HIS A 41 -2.85 1.71 -8.57
C HIS A 41 -2.73 3.18 -8.99
N ASP A 42 -3.85 3.92 -9.03
CA ASP A 42 -3.84 5.34 -9.38
C ASP A 42 -3.13 6.19 -8.32
N VAL A 43 -3.10 5.74 -7.07
CA VAL A 43 -2.41 6.45 -5.98
C VAL A 43 -0.93 6.66 -6.29
N ALA A 44 -0.24 5.62 -6.78
CA ALA A 44 1.18 5.72 -7.12
C ALA A 44 1.44 6.59 -8.36
N LEU A 45 0.52 6.59 -9.33
CA LEU A 45 0.59 7.46 -10.51
C LEU A 45 0.36 8.92 -10.13
N LEU A 46 -0.66 9.21 -9.33
CA LEU A 46 -0.94 10.55 -8.83
C LEU A 46 0.20 11.08 -7.96
N ASP A 47 0.84 10.22 -7.17
CA ASP A 47 2.02 10.60 -6.41
C ASP A 47 3.20 10.99 -7.30
N GLU A 48 3.46 10.23 -8.37
CA GLU A 48 4.48 10.57 -9.35
C GLU A 48 4.16 11.89 -10.03
N LEU A 49 2.92 12.10 -10.45
CA LEU A 49 2.48 13.34 -11.08
C LEU A 49 2.62 14.54 -10.14
N ASN A 50 2.25 14.40 -8.86
CA ASN A 50 2.45 15.45 -7.86
C ASN A 50 3.94 15.73 -7.62
N THR A 51 4.80 14.72 -7.70
CA THR A 51 6.26 14.90 -7.61
C THR A 51 6.82 15.67 -8.80
N LEU A 52 6.33 15.38 -10.02
CA LEU A 52 6.82 16.00 -11.25
C LEU A 52 6.24 17.40 -11.51
N LEU A 53 4.96 17.61 -11.21
CA LEU A 53 4.21 18.83 -11.53
C LEU A 53 4.06 19.77 -10.32
N GLY A 54 4.32 19.27 -9.11
CA GLY A 54 4.03 19.96 -7.87
C GLY A 54 2.54 19.93 -7.50
N THR A 55 2.23 20.46 -6.32
CA THR A 55 0.85 20.57 -5.86
C THR A 55 0.14 21.66 -6.66
N PRO A 56 -0.99 21.37 -7.32
CA PRO A 56 -1.73 22.37 -8.07
C PRO A 56 -2.15 23.51 -7.13
N ALA A 57 -2.03 24.75 -7.61
CA ALA A 57 -2.47 25.92 -6.87
C ALA A 57 -3.97 25.75 -6.54
N ARG A 58 -4.31 25.74 -5.25
CA ARG A 58 -5.71 25.72 -4.83
C ARG A 58 -6.37 26.98 -5.41
N PRO A 59 -7.45 26.85 -6.19
CA PRO A 59 -8.15 28.02 -6.72
C PRO A 59 -8.51 28.93 -5.55
N ALA A 60 -8.30 30.24 -5.73
CA ALA A 60 -8.68 31.22 -4.74
C ALA A 60 -10.15 31.00 -4.42
N ALA A 61 -10.47 30.77 -3.14
CA ALA A 61 -11.87 30.82 -2.71
C ALA A 61 -12.41 32.17 -3.15
N SER A 62 -13.57 32.20 -3.81
CA SER A 62 -14.22 33.48 -4.10
C SER A 62 -14.40 34.16 -2.75
N ARG A 63 -13.67 35.26 -2.53
CA ARG A 63 -14.07 36.22 -1.50
C ARG A 63 -15.45 36.67 -1.94
N GLU A 64 -16.47 36.20 -1.22
CA GLU A 64 -17.78 36.82 -1.27
C GLU A 64 -17.51 38.28 -0.91
N ALA A 65 -17.68 39.17 -1.88
CA ALA A 65 -17.32 40.57 -1.73
C ALA A 65 -18.08 41.10 -0.51
N ASP A 66 -17.35 41.53 0.52
CA ASP A 66 -17.97 42.13 1.68
C ASP A 66 -18.68 43.40 1.19
N PRO A 67 -20.01 43.53 1.33
CA PRO A 67 -20.72 44.73 0.91
C PRO A 67 -20.16 46.02 1.57
N LEU A 68 -19.35 45.91 2.63
CA LEU A 68 -18.65 47.02 3.25
C LEU A 68 -17.41 47.52 2.47
N ASP A 69 -16.76 46.67 1.66
CA ASP A 69 -15.60 47.02 0.83
C ASP A 69 -15.95 48.06 -0.26
N GLN A 70 -17.19 48.02 -0.74
CA GLN A 70 -17.67 48.92 -1.79
C GLN A 70 -18.08 50.30 -1.26
N LEU A 71 -18.26 50.44 0.06
CA LEU A 71 -18.82 51.65 0.68
C LEU A 71 -17.78 52.52 1.40
N THR A 72 -16.62 51.98 1.76
CA THR A 72 -15.74 52.68 2.71
C THR A 72 -14.50 53.33 2.12
N GLY A 73 -14.03 52.94 0.91
CA GLY A 73 -12.87 53.58 0.26
C GLY A 73 -11.60 53.64 1.12
N LEU A 74 -11.57 52.89 2.23
CA LEU A 74 -10.49 52.88 3.19
C LEU A 74 -9.50 51.81 2.74
N GLU A 75 -8.30 52.25 2.42
CA GLU A 75 -7.15 51.37 2.21
C GLU A 75 -6.95 50.53 3.48
N GLU A 76 -7.33 49.25 3.41
CA GLU A 76 -7.34 48.35 4.56
C GLU A 76 -5.94 48.27 5.18
N LEU A 77 -5.84 48.68 6.46
CA LEU A 77 -4.73 48.34 7.33
C LEU A 77 -4.65 46.81 7.44
N THR A 78 -3.76 46.18 6.67
CA THR A 78 -3.54 44.72 6.71
C THR A 78 -3.48 44.22 8.15
N THR A 79 -4.48 43.42 8.53
CA THR A 79 -4.61 42.96 9.91
C THR A 79 -3.48 41.99 10.23
N TYR A 80 -3.17 41.80 11.51
CA TYR A 80 -2.22 40.77 11.94
C TYR A 80 -2.62 39.38 11.41
N ALA A 81 -3.93 39.11 11.28
CA ALA A 81 -4.45 37.88 10.70
C ALA A 81 -4.05 37.71 9.22
N ASP A 82 -4.08 38.78 8.42
CA ASP A 82 -3.65 38.75 7.00
C ASP A 82 -2.17 38.47 6.82
N ARG A 83 -1.31 38.90 7.76
CA ARG A 83 0.13 38.58 7.75
C ARG A 83 0.45 37.18 8.26
N VAL A 84 -0.39 36.60 9.10
CA VAL A 84 -0.21 35.26 9.69
C VAL A 84 -0.81 34.16 8.81
N SER A 85 -1.89 34.42 8.07
CA SER A 85 -2.51 33.48 7.13
C SER A 85 -1.53 32.88 6.10
N PRO A 86 -0.66 33.65 5.41
CA PRO A 86 0.32 33.11 4.49
C PRO A 86 1.36 32.21 5.19
N ARG A 87 1.72 32.53 6.43
CA ARG A 87 2.69 31.76 7.24
C ARG A 87 2.09 30.46 7.75
N ARG A 88 0.82 30.47 8.20
CA ARG A 88 0.07 29.25 8.55
C ARG A 88 -0.11 28.36 7.32
N GLY A 89 -0.50 28.92 6.18
CA GLY A 89 -0.58 28.16 4.93
C GLY A 89 0.76 27.55 4.49
N ARG A 90 1.89 28.22 4.75
CA ARG A 90 3.23 27.68 4.50
C ARG A 90 3.64 26.58 5.49
N ALA A 91 3.35 26.76 6.77
CA ALA A 91 3.63 25.75 7.80
C ALA A 91 2.75 24.50 7.63
N GLU A 92 1.47 24.67 7.33
CA GLU A 92 0.56 23.58 6.98
C GLU A 92 0.96 22.89 5.67
N ARG A 93 1.51 23.62 4.69
CA ARG A 93 2.14 23.02 3.50
C ARG A 93 3.38 22.22 3.87
N ALA A 94 4.27 22.76 4.70
CA ALA A 94 5.48 22.07 5.16
C ALA A 94 5.18 20.81 6.02
N GLU A 95 4.12 20.83 6.83
CA GLU A 95 3.64 19.66 7.57
C GLU A 95 2.99 18.62 6.67
N ARG A 96 2.23 19.05 5.65
CA ARG A 96 1.72 18.16 4.58
C ARG A 96 2.85 17.60 3.70
N GLU A 97 3.96 18.32 3.58
CA GLU A 97 5.18 17.92 2.87
C GLU A 97 6.08 17.00 3.72
N ARG A 98 5.80 16.80 5.01
CA ARG A 98 6.53 15.88 5.89
C ARG A 98 6.14 14.44 5.54
N THR A 99 6.64 14.01 4.38
CA THR A 99 6.24 12.78 3.68
C THR A 99 7.16 11.60 4.02
N ASP A 100 8.20 11.83 4.83
CA ASP A 100 9.23 10.84 5.13
C ASP A 100 8.86 9.98 6.34
N TYR A 101 9.07 8.67 6.21
CA TYR A 101 8.84 7.70 7.27
C TYR A 101 10.15 7.35 8.00
N ALA A 102 10.04 7.06 9.30
CA ALA A 102 11.16 6.53 10.09
C ALA A 102 11.32 5.00 9.92
N HIS A 103 10.20 4.29 9.74
CA HIS A 103 10.16 2.85 9.49
C HIS A 103 9.05 2.51 8.50
N VAL A 104 9.34 1.62 7.54
CA VAL A 104 8.39 1.13 6.54
C VAL A 104 8.25 -0.38 6.67
N ILE A 105 7.02 -0.86 6.80
CA ILE A 105 6.67 -2.28 6.75
C ILE A 105 5.88 -2.52 5.48
N VAL A 106 6.35 -3.46 4.66
CA VAL A 106 5.65 -3.90 3.45
C VAL A 106 5.31 -5.37 3.64
N ASP A 107 4.02 -5.67 3.61
CA ASP A 107 3.50 -7.04 3.54
C ASP A 107 3.07 -7.35 2.11
N GLU A 108 3.04 -8.63 1.74
CA GLU A 108 2.76 -9.10 0.37
C GLU A 108 3.59 -8.35 -0.69
N ALA A 109 4.88 -8.18 -0.42
CA ALA A 109 5.81 -7.39 -1.22
C ALA A 109 5.88 -7.79 -2.71
N GLN A 110 5.52 -9.04 -3.03
CA GLN A 110 5.45 -9.56 -4.38
C GLN A 110 4.33 -8.93 -5.23
N ASP A 111 3.29 -8.39 -4.60
CA ASP A 111 2.12 -7.82 -5.29
C ASP A 111 2.24 -6.31 -5.52
N LEU A 112 3.30 -5.67 -5.01
CA LEU A 112 3.55 -4.26 -5.23
C LEU A 112 4.05 -4.00 -6.65
N THR A 113 3.39 -3.06 -7.34
CA THR A 113 3.79 -2.64 -8.67
C THR A 113 5.06 -1.78 -8.64
N PRO A 114 5.81 -1.67 -9.77
CA PRO A 114 6.98 -0.81 -9.86
C PRO A 114 6.73 0.64 -9.43
N MET A 115 5.59 1.21 -9.82
CA MET A 115 5.20 2.57 -9.43
C MET A 115 4.94 2.69 -7.93
N GLN A 116 4.36 1.67 -7.30
CA GLN A 116 4.16 1.64 -5.85
C GLN A 116 5.51 1.58 -5.13
N TRP A 117 6.46 0.76 -5.59
CA TRP A 117 7.83 0.72 -5.06
C TRP A 117 8.53 2.08 -5.16
N ARG A 118 8.42 2.78 -6.30
CA ARG A 118 8.95 4.15 -6.46
C ARG A 118 8.33 5.13 -5.46
N MET A 119 7.00 5.09 -5.33
CA MET A 119 6.24 5.95 -4.39
C MET A 119 6.71 5.77 -2.95
N ILE A 120 6.82 4.53 -2.46
CA ILE A 120 7.26 4.26 -1.08
C ILE A 120 8.76 4.49 -0.91
N GLY A 121 9.57 4.21 -1.95
CA GLY A 121 11.01 4.45 -1.93
C GLY A 121 11.36 5.93 -1.74
N ARG A 122 10.57 6.85 -2.32
CA ARG A 122 10.73 8.31 -2.10
C ARG A 122 10.54 8.70 -0.63
N ARG A 123 9.51 8.15 0.02
CA ARG A 123 9.14 8.44 1.42
C ARG A 123 10.00 7.69 2.43
N GLY A 124 10.55 6.54 2.03
CA GLY A 124 11.36 5.68 2.87
C GLY A 124 12.87 5.86 2.67
N ARG A 125 13.32 6.96 2.05
CA ARG A 125 14.75 7.22 1.80
C ARG A 125 15.61 7.21 3.06
N HIS A 126 15.07 7.62 4.20
CA HIS A 126 15.80 7.58 5.46
C HIS A 126 15.19 6.57 6.45
N ALA A 127 14.23 5.77 5.99
CA ALA A 127 13.55 4.79 6.80
C ALA A 127 14.37 3.52 6.98
N THR A 128 14.13 2.84 8.10
CA THR A 128 14.40 1.40 8.23
C THR A 128 13.26 0.60 7.58
N TRP A 129 13.53 -0.61 7.12
CA TRP A 129 12.58 -1.39 6.31
C TRP A 129 12.39 -2.81 6.81
N THR A 130 11.14 -3.27 6.82
CA THR A 130 10.76 -4.67 6.97
C THR A 130 9.92 -5.06 5.77
N VAL A 131 10.43 -5.96 4.93
CA VAL A 131 9.74 -6.38 3.70
C VAL A 131 9.44 -7.87 3.81
N VAL A 132 8.16 -8.20 3.77
CA VAL A 132 7.62 -9.56 3.89
C VAL A 132 6.86 -9.88 2.61
N GLY A 133 7.02 -11.10 2.12
CA GLY A 133 6.31 -11.57 0.93
C GLY A 133 6.68 -13.00 0.57
N ASP A 134 5.87 -13.58 -0.30
CA ASP A 134 6.07 -14.91 -0.87
C ASP A 134 6.06 -14.80 -2.41
N PRO A 135 7.22 -14.91 -3.09
CA PRO A 135 7.29 -14.83 -4.54
C PRO A 135 6.38 -15.82 -5.27
N ALA A 136 6.10 -16.98 -4.66
CA ALA A 136 5.22 -17.99 -5.25
C ALA A 136 3.74 -17.61 -5.27
N GLN A 137 3.37 -16.54 -4.55
CA GLN A 137 2.01 -16.01 -4.49
C GLN A 137 1.85 -14.71 -5.30
N SER A 138 2.85 -14.35 -6.12
CA SER A 138 2.80 -13.13 -6.92
C SER A 138 1.63 -13.13 -7.91
N SER A 139 0.80 -12.09 -7.82
CA SER A 139 -0.22 -11.79 -8.82
C SER A 139 0.28 -10.87 -9.94
N TRP A 140 1.46 -10.27 -9.78
CA TRP A 140 2.06 -9.38 -10.77
C TRP A 140 2.65 -10.16 -11.95
N SER A 141 2.41 -9.66 -13.17
CA SER A 141 2.73 -10.35 -14.42
C SER A 141 4.23 -10.40 -14.76
N ASP A 142 5.02 -9.44 -14.27
CA ASP A 142 6.48 -9.39 -14.47
C ASP A 142 7.21 -9.21 -13.13
N PRO A 143 7.48 -10.32 -12.40
CA PRO A 143 8.14 -10.28 -11.10
C PRO A 143 9.55 -9.67 -11.14
N ASP A 144 10.25 -9.75 -12.26
CA ASP A 144 11.60 -9.21 -12.40
C ASP A 144 11.57 -7.68 -12.46
N GLU A 145 10.59 -7.10 -13.15
CA GLU A 145 10.35 -5.66 -13.14
C GLU A 145 10.05 -5.13 -11.74
N ALA A 146 9.13 -5.79 -11.02
CA ALA A 146 8.82 -5.43 -9.63
C ALA A 146 10.04 -5.62 -8.72
N GLY A 147 10.83 -6.67 -8.94
CA GLY A 147 12.08 -6.93 -8.22
C GLY A 147 13.12 -5.83 -8.40
N ARG A 148 13.33 -5.35 -9.64
CA ARG A 148 14.22 -4.23 -9.93
C ARG A 148 13.76 -2.93 -9.26
N ALA A 149 12.46 -2.63 -9.33
CA ALA A 149 11.90 -1.43 -8.71
C ALA A 149 12.02 -1.47 -7.18
N ARG A 150 11.80 -2.64 -6.56
CA ARG A 150 12.06 -2.86 -5.14
C ARG A 150 13.52 -2.60 -4.77
N ASP A 151 14.44 -3.14 -5.56
CA ASP A 151 15.87 -3.02 -5.27
C ASP A 151 16.35 -1.57 -5.46
N GLU A 152 15.80 -0.82 -6.42
CA GLU A 152 16.00 0.63 -6.56
C GLU A 152 15.47 1.39 -5.34
N ALA A 153 14.25 1.08 -4.88
CA ALA A 153 13.64 1.71 -3.71
C ALA A 153 14.46 1.48 -2.42
N LEU A 154 14.97 0.25 -2.24
CA LEU A 154 15.76 -0.13 -1.07
C LEU A 154 17.24 0.30 -1.17
N GLY A 155 17.72 0.62 -2.36
CA GLY A 155 19.09 1.05 -2.64
C GLY A 155 20.17 0.09 -2.11
N ASN A 156 21.34 0.62 -1.79
CA ASN A 156 22.52 -0.17 -1.38
C ASN A 156 22.58 -0.46 0.13
N ARG A 157 21.45 -0.44 0.83
CA ARG A 157 21.41 -0.67 2.28
C ARG A 157 21.80 -2.12 2.59
N PRO A 158 22.45 -2.41 3.73
CA PRO A 158 22.69 -3.79 4.15
C PRO A 158 21.36 -4.51 4.37
N ARG A 159 21.17 -5.66 3.73
CA ARG A 159 19.92 -6.45 3.77
C ARG A 159 20.15 -7.75 4.52
N ARG A 160 19.23 -8.10 5.41
CA ARG A 160 19.15 -9.42 6.01
C ARG A 160 17.93 -10.14 5.45
N ARG A 161 18.11 -11.37 5.01
CA ARG A 161 17.04 -12.22 4.51
C ARG A 161 16.79 -13.33 5.52
N PHE A 162 15.53 -13.48 5.92
CA PHE A 162 15.08 -14.55 6.79
C PHE A 162 14.01 -15.34 6.05
N THR A 163 14.17 -16.66 5.96
CA THR A 163 13.20 -17.54 5.32
C THR A 163 12.43 -18.28 6.41
N LEU A 164 11.10 -18.09 6.44
CA LEU A 164 10.23 -18.84 7.33
C LEU A 164 9.95 -20.20 6.73
N THR A 165 10.56 -21.25 7.30
CA THR A 165 10.47 -22.60 6.77
C THR A 165 9.35 -23.42 7.40
N VAL A 166 8.64 -22.92 8.41
CA VAL A 166 7.61 -23.69 9.12
C VAL A 166 6.22 -23.10 8.89
N ASN A 167 5.32 -23.88 8.30
CA ASN A 167 3.91 -23.53 8.17
C ASN A 167 3.11 -24.06 9.37
N TYR A 168 2.48 -23.12 10.10
CA TYR A 168 1.60 -23.39 11.24
C TYR A 168 0.11 -23.17 10.96
N ARG A 169 -0.24 -22.61 9.79
CA ARG A 169 -1.62 -22.21 9.45
C ARG A 169 -2.39 -23.30 8.73
N ASN A 170 -1.72 -24.09 7.89
CA ASN A 170 -2.39 -25.07 7.03
C ASN A 170 -2.25 -26.51 7.56
N PRO A 171 -3.31 -27.34 7.50
CA PRO A 171 -3.24 -28.77 7.71
C PRO A 171 -2.27 -29.47 6.74
N ALA A 172 -1.83 -30.68 7.10
CA ALA A 172 -0.84 -31.44 6.33
C ALA A 172 -1.34 -31.73 4.91
N GLU A 173 -2.60 -32.12 4.80
CA GLU A 173 -3.25 -32.51 3.56
C GLU A 173 -3.25 -31.35 2.55
N ILE A 174 -3.48 -30.12 3.03
CA ILE A 174 -3.45 -28.91 2.18
C ILE A 174 -2.01 -28.56 1.79
N ALA A 175 -1.05 -28.69 2.72
CA ALA A 175 0.36 -28.38 2.47
C ALA A 175 0.99 -29.34 1.44
N GLU A 176 0.64 -30.63 1.48
CA GLU A 176 1.09 -31.63 0.51
C GLU A 176 0.56 -31.33 -0.90
N LEU A 177 -0.70 -30.94 -1.01
CA LEU A 177 -1.28 -30.52 -2.29
C LEU A 177 -0.61 -29.25 -2.81
N ALA A 178 -0.45 -28.24 -1.95
CA ALA A 178 0.21 -26.99 -2.30
C ALA A 178 1.66 -27.22 -2.77
N THR A 179 2.38 -28.16 -2.15
CA THR A 179 3.74 -28.54 -2.56
C THR A 179 3.79 -29.06 -4.00
N LYS A 180 2.80 -29.87 -4.41
CA LYS A 180 2.72 -30.36 -5.79
C LYS A 180 2.49 -29.21 -6.78
N VAL A 181 1.60 -28.29 -6.44
CA VAL A 181 1.32 -27.10 -7.26
C VAL A 181 2.56 -26.20 -7.35
N LEU A 182 3.24 -25.94 -6.23
CA LEU A 182 4.45 -25.12 -6.19
C LEU A 182 5.57 -25.71 -7.06
N THR A 183 5.75 -27.03 -7.04
CA THR A 183 6.78 -27.70 -7.85
C THR A 183 6.55 -27.51 -9.35
N LEU A 184 5.28 -27.42 -9.78
CA LEU A 184 4.91 -27.17 -11.17
C LEU A 184 5.02 -25.69 -11.54
N ALA A 185 4.55 -24.80 -10.66
CA ALA A 185 4.50 -23.36 -10.92
C ALA A 185 5.88 -22.70 -10.82
N MET A 186 6.71 -23.13 -9.86
CA MET A 186 8.05 -22.58 -9.60
C MET A 186 9.05 -23.69 -9.25
N PRO A 187 9.56 -24.42 -10.26
CA PRO A 187 10.54 -25.47 -10.07
C PRO A 187 11.78 -24.97 -9.31
N GLY A 188 12.23 -25.72 -8.31
CA GLY A 188 13.43 -25.40 -7.52
C GLY A 188 13.16 -24.59 -6.24
N THR A 189 11.92 -24.13 -6.01
CA THR A 189 11.55 -23.48 -4.74
C THR A 189 11.22 -24.54 -3.67
N PRO A 190 11.94 -24.59 -2.53
CA PRO A 190 11.66 -25.58 -1.49
C PRO A 190 10.35 -25.23 -0.76
N PRO A 191 9.42 -26.19 -0.59
CA PRO A 191 8.19 -25.97 0.14
C PRO A 191 8.47 -25.77 1.64
N PRO A 192 7.60 -25.04 2.37
CA PRO A 192 7.72 -24.93 3.81
C PRO A 192 7.52 -26.30 4.48
N ARG A 193 8.34 -26.59 5.48
CA ARG A 193 8.20 -27.71 6.40
C ARG A 193 6.99 -27.49 7.30
N ARG A 194 6.36 -28.57 7.71
CA ARG A 194 5.16 -28.54 8.56
C ARG A 194 5.56 -28.60 10.03
N SER A 195 4.85 -27.86 10.89
CA SER A 195 4.88 -28.16 12.32
C SER A 195 4.06 -29.42 12.60
N ALA A 196 4.64 -30.43 13.26
CA ALA A 196 3.90 -31.62 13.66
C ALA A 196 2.60 -31.24 14.40
N PRO A 197 1.48 -31.95 14.17
CA PRO A 197 0.20 -31.52 14.69
C PRO A 197 0.20 -31.72 16.21
N ARG A 198 -0.17 -30.70 17.00
CA ARG A 198 -0.97 -31.00 18.20
C ARG A 198 -2.28 -31.53 17.66
N ALA A 199 -2.54 -32.81 17.89
CA ALA A 199 -3.70 -33.52 17.37
C ALA A 199 -4.97 -32.68 17.58
N TRP A 200 -5.48 -32.08 16.50
CA TRP A 200 -6.87 -31.66 16.46
C TRP A 200 -7.65 -32.96 16.54
N HIS A 201 -8.29 -33.22 17.69
CA HIS A 201 -9.17 -34.37 17.85
C HIS A 201 -10.13 -34.39 16.66
N ARG A 202 -9.99 -35.42 15.83
CA ARG A 202 -10.91 -35.73 14.73
C ARG A 202 -12.25 -36.09 15.38
N ALA A 203 -13.04 -35.09 15.73
CA ALA A 203 -14.43 -35.26 16.11
C ALA A 203 -15.18 -35.66 14.84
N SER A 204 -15.18 -36.95 14.56
CA SER A 204 -16.03 -37.56 13.54
C SER A 204 -17.48 -37.20 13.84
N TYR A 205 -18.07 -36.32 13.05
CA TYR A 205 -19.52 -36.15 13.00
C TYR A 205 -20.11 -37.41 12.36
N ARG A 206 -20.33 -38.45 13.16
CA ARG A 206 -21.38 -39.43 12.87
C ARG A 206 -22.69 -38.74 13.22
N ALA A 207 -23.47 -38.37 12.21
CA ALA A 207 -24.86 -38.00 12.40
C ALA A 207 -25.59 -39.18 13.06
N ARG A 208 -25.84 -39.07 14.37
CA ARG A 208 -26.84 -39.86 15.08
C ARG A 208 -28.05 -38.96 15.30
N THR A 209 -29.12 -39.30 14.61
CA THR A 209 -30.49 -38.90 14.95
C THR A 209 -30.81 -39.39 16.36
N ALA A 210 -31.07 -38.47 17.29
CA ALA A 210 -32.10 -38.57 18.35
C ALA A 210 -31.96 -37.43 19.38
N ALA A 211 -33.05 -36.67 19.52
CA ALA A 211 -33.63 -36.05 20.72
C ALA A 211 -32.74 -35.49 21.86
N SER A 212 -32.90 -34.18 22.06
CA SER A 212 -32.94 -33.42 23.34
C SER A 212 -31.89 -33.69 24.43
N ALA A 213 -31.00 -32.71 24.68
CA ALA A 213 -30.65 -32.23 26.03
C ALA A 213 -29.75 -30.97 25.97
N ARG A 214 -29.93 -30.09 26.96
CA ARG A 214 -29.50 -28.68 27.12
C ARG A 214 -27.97 -28.40 27.04
N PRO A 215 -27.54 -27.14 26.75
CA PRO A 215 -26.13 -26.76 26.77
C PRO A 215 -25.67 -26.35 28.19
N ARG A 216 -24.51 -26.87 28.62
CA ARG A 216 -23.71 -26.31 29.72
C ARG A 216 -22.54 -25.54 29.12
N ALA A 217 -22.44 -24.26 29.46
CA ALA A 217 -21.38 -23.37 29.01
C ALA A 217 -20.02 -23.76 29.64
N ALA A 218 -19.00 -23.96 28.82
CA ALA A 218 -17.60 -24.01 29.24
C ALA A 218 -16.86 -22.80 28.67
N ARG A 219 -16.41 -21.94 29.59
CA ARG A 219 -15.66 -20.71 29.34
C ARG A 219 -14.31 -21.03 28.69
N ARG A 220 -13.97 -20.32 27.61
CA ARG A 220 -12.64 -20.32 26.99
C ARG A 220 -11.83 -19.16 27.57
N SER A 221 -10.76 -19.46 28.30
CA SER A 221 -9.69 -18.52 28.64
C SER A 221 -8.67 -18.48 27.49
N GLY A 222 -8.66 -17.38 26.74
CA GLY A 222 -7.62 -17.10 25.75
C GLY A 222 -6.39 -16.53 26.43
N CYS A 223 -5.27 -17.26 26.38
CA CYS A 223 -3.96 -16.77 26.78
C CYS A 223 -3.33 -16.03 25.59
N TRP A 224 -3.21 -14.71 25.68
CA TRP A 224 -2.42 -13.89 24.77
C TRP A 224 -1.04 -13.68 25.39
N THR A 225 0.02 -14.22 24.78
CA THR A 225 1.39 -13.93 25.22
C THR A 225 1.90 -12.70 24.48
N ARG A 226 2.07 -11.61 25.23
CA ARG A 226 2.70 -10.36 24.84
C ARG A 226 4.22 -10.56 24.76
N TRP A 227 4.84 -10.21 23.63
CA TRP A 227 6.30 -10.08 23.54
C TRP A 227 6.68 -8.62 23.81
N THR A 228 7.29 -8.36 24.97
CA THR A 228 8.02 -7.13 25.26
C THR A 228 9.48 -7.31 24.88
N ALA A 229 10.02 -6.41 24.06
CA ALA A 229 11.45 -6.33 23.80
C ALA A 229 12.21 -5.91 25.07
N PRO A 230 13.43 -6.42 25.32
CA PRO A 230 14.22 -6.02 26.49
C PRO A 230 14.73 -4.57 26.33
N SER A 231 14.50 -3.76 27.36
CA SER A 231 15.11 -2.45 27.52
C SER A 231 16.61 -2.60 27.74
N ALA A 232 17.41 -1.94 26.90
CA ALA A 232 18.82 -1.74 27.17
C ALA A 232 18.97 -0.69 28.28
N SER A 233 19.29 -1.14 29.49
CA SER A 233 19.93 -0.32 30.51
C SER A 233 21.40 -0.72 30.59
N SER A 234 22.28 0.25 30.41
CA SER A 234 23.62 0.22 30.97
C SER A 234 24.18 1.64 31.00
N SER A 235 24.07 2.24 32.18
CA SER A 235 24.95 3.27 32.68
C SER A 235 26.41 2.80 32.71
N ARG A 236 27.31 3.57 32.13
CA ARG A 236 28.54 4.12 32.74
C ARG A 236 29.18 5.11 31.78
#